data_AF-W1XR68-F1
#
_entry.id   AF-W1XR68-F1
#
_cell.length_a   1.000
_cell.length_b   1.000
_cell.length_c   1.000
_cell.angle_alpha   90.00
_cell.angle_beta   90.00
_cell.angle_gamma   90.00
#
_symmetry.space_group_name_H-M   'P 1'
#
loop_
_entity.id
_entity.type
_entity.pdbx_description
1 polymer ?
#
loop_
_entity_poly.entity_id
_entity_poly.type
_entity_poly.pdbx_seq_one_letter_code
_entity_poly.pdbx_strand_id
1 'polypeptide(L)' 'AAGYDIILVETVGVGQSEVTVRSMVDFFMLIVLTGAGDELQGIKKGVMELADAIVVNKADGDNLKRALIARSD' A
#
# COMPACT_ATOMS: atom_id res chain seq x y z
N ALA A 1 -15.67 18.81 2.20
CA ALA A 1 -16.43 17.61 2.56
C ALA A 1 -17.59 18.00 3.47
N ALA A 2 -18.69 17.25 3.51
CA ALA A 2 -19.92 17.57 4.26
C ALA A 2 -19.77 17.56 5.80
N GLY A 3 -18.80 18.30 6.35
CA GLY A 3 -18.46 18.35 7.77
C GLY A 3 -17.52 17.23 8.26
N TYR A 4 -16.91 16.46 7.36
CA TYR A 4 -15.95 15.41 7.72
C TYR A 4 -14.53 15.94 7.79
N ASP A 5 -13.81 15.57 8.86
CA ASP A 5 -12.41 15.95 9.09
C ASP A 5 -11.41 15.00 8.40
N ILE A 6 -11.80 13.74 8.20
CA ILE A 6 -10.96 12.69 7.60
C ILE A 6 -11.73 12.04 6.45
N ILE A 7 -11.10 11.96 5.29
CA ILE A 7 -11.63 11.30 4.10
C ILE A 7 -10.68 10.17 3.70
N LEU A 8 -11.20 8.95 3.67
CA LEU A 8 -10.48 7.79 3.15
C LEU A 8 -10.91 7.54 1.71
N VAL A 9 -9.93 7.40 0.82
CA VAL A 9 -10.14 7.06 -0.59
C VAL A 9 -9.44 5.73 -0.86
N GLU A 10 -10.21 4.74 -1.29
CA GLU A 10 -9.73 3.38 -1.59
C GLU A 10 -9.82 3.08 -3.10
N THR A 11 -8.85 2.35 -3.63
CA THR A 11 -8.90 1.79 -4.98
C THR A 11 -9.66 0.47 -4.98
N VAL A 12 -10.54 0.24 -5.96
CA VAL A 12 -11.42 -0.94 -6.01
C VAL A 12 -10.86 -2.08 -6.89
N GLY A 13 -9.76 -1.87 -7.64
CA GLY A 13 -9.15 -2.88 -8.52
C GLY A 13 -8.00 -2.36 -9.39
N VAL A 14 -7.47 -3.21 -10.28
CA VAL A 14 -6.25 -2.96 -11.09
C VAL A 14 -6.48 -2.01 -12.27
N GLY A 15 -5.72 -0.91 -12.33
CA GLY A 15 -5.80 0.12 -13.37
C GLY A 15 -4.69 1.18 -13.28
N GLN A 16 -4.91 2.37 -13.86
CA GLN A 16 -4.11 3.60 -13.66
C GLN A 16 -4.67 4.46 -12.51
N SER A 17 -5.50 3.85 -11.66
CA SER A 17 -6.29 4.52 -10.65
C SER A 17 -5.42 5.04 -9.50
N GLU A 18 -4.26 4.45 -9.28
CA GLU A 18 -3.32 4.79 -8.21
C GLU A 18 -2.73 6.19 -8.40
N VAL A 19 -2.37 6.55 -9.64
CA VAL A 19 -1.87 7.90 -9.95
C VAL A 19 -2.97 8.95 -9.73
N THR A 20 -4.19 8.64 -10.16
CA THR A 20 -5.33 9.53 -9.95
C THR A 20 -5.63 9.69 -8.46
N VAL A 21 -5.71 8.60 -7.70
CA VAL A 21 -5.92 8.65 -6.25
C VAL A 21 -4.78 9.41 -5.56
N ARG A 22 -3.52 9.19 -5.96
CA ARG A 22 -2.38 9.93 -5.42
C ARG A 22 -2.50 11.44 -5.60
N SER A 23 -3.05 11.91 -6.72
CA SER A 23 -3.28 13.35 -6.96
C SER A 23 -4.45 13.94 -6.19
N MET A 24 -5.31 13.12 -5.58
CA MET A 24 -6.50 13.53 -4.84
C MET A 24 -6.32 13.51 -3.33
N VAL A 25 -5.24 12.91 -2.82
CA VAL A 25 -5.01 12.71 -1.38
C VAL A 25 -3.72 13.37 -0.92
N ASP A 26 -3.72 13.81 0.35
CA ASP A 26 -2.54 14.37 1.01
C ASP A 26 -1.54 13.27 1.42
N PHE A 27 -2.03 12.06 1.67
CA PHE A 27 -1.25 10.91 2.11
C PHE A 27 -1.72 9.64 1.40
N PHE A 28 -0.80 8.92 0.76
CA PHE A 28 -1.06 7.70 0.01
C PHE A 28 -0.41 6.50 0.69
N MET A 29 -1.24 5.55 1.11
CA MET A 29 -0.81 4.34 1.81
C MET A 29 -0.92 3.13 0.90
N LEU A 30 0.18 2.40 0.72
CA LEU A 30 0.18 1.11 0.04
C LEU A 30 0.08 -0.02 1.07
N ILE A 31 -0.88 -0.92 0.88
CA ILE A 31 -1.05 -2.09 1.73
C ILE A 31 -0.60 -3.34 0.95
N VAL A 32 0.34 -4.10 1.54
CA VAL A 32 0.87 -5.34 0.95
C VAL A 32 0.69 -6.52 1.90
N LEU A 33 0.69 -7.74 1.38
CA LEU A 33 0.58 -8.95 2.20
C LEU A 33 1.95 -9.42 2.67
N THR A 34 1.97 -10.18 3.77
CA THR A 34 3.20 -10.89 4.19
C THR A 34 3.68 -11.84 3.09
N GLY A 35 4.99 -11.86 2.83
CA GLY A 35 5.57 -12.72 1.79
C GLY A 35 5.51 -12.13 0.38
N ALA A 36 5.00 -10.92 0.21
CA ALA A 36 4.99 -10.20 -1.07
C ALA A 36 6.37 -9.64 -1.47
N GLY A 37 7.50 -10.11 -0.92
CA GLY A 37 8.84 -9.55 -1.19
C GLY A 37 9.18 -9.51 -2.69
N ASP A 38 8.90 -10.59 -3.41
CA ASP A 38 9.12 -10.66 -4.87
C ASP A 38 8.07 -9.84 -5.66
N GLU A 39 6.82 -9.79 -5.18
CA GLU A 39 5.74 -8.99 -5.79
C GLU A 39 5.99 -7.48 -5.62
N LEU A 40 6.51 -7.08 -4.46
CA LEU A 40 6.98 -5.72 -4.17
C LEU A 40 8.06 -5.33 -5.18
N GLN A 41 9.00 -6.23 -5.49
CA GLN A 41 10.00 -5.99 -6.54
C GLN A 41 9.39 -5.84 -7.94
N GLY A 42 8.27 -6.50 -8.23
CA GLY A 42 7.50 -6.30 -9.47
C GLY A 42 6.75 -4.96 -9.52
N ILE A 43 6.25 -4.48 -8.37
CA ILE A 43 5.52 -3.20 -8.22
C ILE A 43 6.49 -1.99 -8.18
N LYS A 44 7.80 -2.22 -7.96
CA LYS A 44 8.85 -1.20 -7.73
C LYS A 44 8.99 -0.09 -8.77
N LYS A 45 8.39 -0.16 -9.97
CA LYS A 45 8.54 0.90 -10.99
C LYS A 45 7.36 1.87 -11.13
N GLY A 46 6.31 1.78 -10.32
CA GLY A 46 5.15 2.68 -10.48
C GLY A 46 4.50 3.11 -9.19
N VAL A 47 3.96 2.17 -8.40
CA VAL A 47 3.11 2.51 -7.24
C VAL A 47 3.92 2.71 -5.97
N MET A 48 5.04 1.99 -5.83
CA MET A 48 5.93 2.11 -4.66
C MET A 48 6.47 3.53 -4.48
N GLU A 49 6.78 4.22 -5.58
CA GLU A 49 7.30 5.60 -5.56
C GLU A 49 6.24 6.63 -5.20
N LEU A 50 4.95 6.29 -5.35
CA LEU A 50 3.83 7.16 -5.00
C LEU A 50 3.45 7.07 -3.53
N ALA A 51 3.88 6.00 -2.84
CA ALA A 51 3.47 5.69 -1.47
C ALA A 51 4.27 6.51 -0.45
N ASP A 52 3.54 7.22 0.41
CA ASP A 52 4.10 7.92 1.56
C ASP A 52 4.35 6.93 2.72
N ALA A 53 3.58 5.84 2.76
CA ALA A 53 3.83 4.71 3.66
C ALA A 53 3.41 3.37 3.06
N ILE A 54 4.08 2.31 3.52
CA ILE A 54 3.77 0.92 3.17
C ILE A 54 3.41 0.17 4.45
N VAL A 55 2.29 -0.53 4.42
CA VAL A 55 1.80 -1.36 5.51
C VAL A 55 1.80 -2.82 5.09
N VAL A 56 2.55 -3.65 5.81
CA VAL A 56 2.52 -5.11 5.65
C VAL A 56 1.36 -5.66 6.49
N ASN A 57 0.26 -5.99 5.83
CA ASN A 57 -0.95 -6.52 6.44
C ASN A 57 -0.86 -8.05 6.65
N LYS A 58 -1.67 -8.56 7.58
CA LYS A 58 -1.68 -9.97 8.07
C LYS A 58 -0.38 -10.39 8.74
N ALA A 59 0.31 -9.47 9.41
CA ALA A 59 1.59 -9.68 10.09
C ALA A 59 1.46 -10.37 11.47
N ASP A 60 0.55 -11.33 11.58
CA ASP A 60 0.19 -12.03 12.81
C ASP A 60 0.37 -13.56 12.71
N GLY A 61 0.46 -14.23 13.85
CA GLY A 61 0.64 -15.68 13.93
C GLY A 61 1.82 -16.20 13.12
N ASP A 62 1.58 -17.23 12.31
CA ASP A 62 2.58 -17.87 11.45
C ASP A 62 3.12 -16.95 10.34
N ASN A 63 2.45 -15.82 10.09
CA ASN A 63 2.90 -14.85 9.09
C ASN A 63 4.00 -13.90 9.61
N LEU A 64 4.28 -13.86 10.92
CA LEU A 64 5.21 -12.88 11.49
C LEU A 64 6.59 -12.92 10.81
N LYS A 65 7.11 -14.13 10.54
CA LYS A 65 8.40 -14.29 9.85
C LYS A 65 8.34 -13.75 8.41
N ARG A 66 7.26 -14.02 7.67
CA ARG A 66 7.05 -13.51 6.31
C ARG A 66 6.88 -11.99 6.29
N ALA A 67 6.24 -11.42 7.30
CA ALA A 67 6.07 -9.98 7.44
C ALA A 67 7.40 -9.26 7.65
N LEU A 68 8.26 -9.81 8.52
CA LEU A 68 9.58 -9.23 8.80
C LEU A 68 10.48 -9.20 7.56
N ILE A 69 10.42 -10.25 6.73
CA ILE A 69 11.14 -10.31 5.45
C ILE A 69 10.60 -9.25 4.49
N ALA A 70 9.28 -9.19 4.28
CA ALA A 70 8.67 -8.21 3.39
C ALA A 70 8.91 -6.75 3.81
N ARG A 71 9.13 -6.49 5.12
CA ARG A 71 9.49 -5.15 5.63
C ARG A 71 10.94 -4.75 5.33
N SER A 72 11.85 -5.72 5.19
CA SER A 72 13.28 -5.46 4.95
C SER A 72 13.65 -5.28 3.47
N ASP A 73 12.71 -5.52 2.56
CA ASP A 73 12.88 -5.46 1.09
C ASP A 73 12.45 -4.12 0.46
#